data_AF-M0BTP2-F1
#
_entry.id   AF-M0BTP2-F1
#
_cell.length_a   1.000
_cell.length_b   1.000
_cell.length_c   1.000
_cell.angle_alpha   90.00
_cell.angle_beta   90.00
_cell.angle_gamma   90.00
#
_symmetry.space_group_name_H-M   'P 1'
#
loop_
_entity.id
_entity.type
_entity.pdbx_description
1 polymer ?
#
loop_
_entity_poly.entity_id
_entity_poly.type
_entity_poly.pdbx_seq_one_letter_code
_entity_poly.pdbx_strand_id
1 'polypeptide(L)'
;MMGLAFFQSGIDKVLSGEFGASFYLTTVVPDNGSPAADLFVAMGETGWFVEFVNVAVPWGEVLIGLGLLFGAFTRLAAFWGAFLMLMFYLGNWEVNHGYINGDFAYMLVFLSVAAFGAGRILGLDATSNPTTSVDSR
;
A
#
# COMPACT_ATOMS: atom_id res chain seq x y z
N MET A 1 -1.47 -13.71 -5.03
CA MET A 1 -1.36 -13.74 -3.55
C MET A 1 -1.36 -12.35 -2.92
N MET A 2 -0.54 -11.39 -3.37
CA MET A 2 -0.45 -10.06 -2.75
C MET A 2 -1.75 -9.22 -2.72
N GLY A 3 -2.51 -9.19 -3.82
CA GLY A 3 -3.78 -8.43 -3.85
C GLY A 3 -4.83 -8.95 -2.86
N LEU A 4 -4.90 -10.28 -2.67
CA LEU A 4 -5.76 -10.90 -1.65
C LEU A 4 -5.29 -10.55 -0.23
N ALA A 5 -3.97 -10.53 0.02
CA ALA A 5 -3.43 -10.20 1.33
C ALA A 5 -3.77 -8.75 1.74
N PHE A 6 -3.63 -7.80 0.81
CA PHE A 6 -4.03 -6.41 1.04
C PHE A 6 -5.54 -6.26 1.24
N PHE A 7 -6.34 -6.95 0.42
CA PHE A 7 -7.79 -6.90 0.53
C PHE A 7 -8.29 -7.45 1.86
N GLN A 8 -7.76 -8.60 2.29
CA GLN A 8 -8.10 -9.22 3.57
C GLN A 8 -7.72 -8.32 4.74
N SER A 9 -6.47 -7.85 4.76
CA SER A 9 -5.96 -6.93 5.79
C SER A 9 -6.80 -5.65 5.89
N GLY A 10 -7.15 -5.06 4.75
CA GLY A 10 -7.96 -3.85 4.70
C GLY A 10 -9.38 -4.08 5.21
N ILE A 11 -10.05 -5.17 4.79
CA ILE A 11 -11.39 -5.50 5.27
C ILE A 11 -11.40 -5.77 6.77
N ASP A 12 -10.42 -6.52 7.27
CA ASP A 12 -10.33 -6.82 8.70
C ASP A 12 -10.20 -5.52 9.51
N LYS A 13 -9.38 -4.56 9.04
CA LYS A 13 -9.23 -3.24 9.68
C LYS A 13 -10.50 -2.38 9.59
N VAL A 14 -11.22 -2.41 8.46
CA VAL A 14 -12.48 -1.67 8.30
C VAL A 14 -13.59 -2.26 9.19
N LEU A 15 -13.67 -3.59 9.29
CA LEU A 15 -14.71 -4.28 10.04
C LEU A 15 -14.44 -4.33 11.56
N SER A 16 -13.19 -4.45 11.97
CA SER A 16 -12.83 -4.43 13.40
C SER A 16 -12.95 -3.03 14.01
N GLY A 17 -12.71 -1.98 13.21
CA GLY A 17 -12.64 -0.60 13.70
C GLY A 17 -11.51 -0.37 14.70
N GLU A 18 -10.61 -1.34 14.88
CA GLU A 18 -9.59 -1.37 15.93
C GLU A 18 -8.27 -0.71 15.47
N PHE A 19 -8.21 -0.26 14.22
CA PHE A 19 -7.03 0.42 13.69
C PHE A 19 -6.89 1.82 14.30
N GLY A 20 -5.90 1.97 15.18
CA GLY A 20 -5.53 3.24 15.80
C GLY A 20 -4.11 3.66 15.40
N ALA A 21 -3.99 4.60 14.46
CA ALA A 21 -2.72 5.13 13.99
C ALA A 21 -1.95 5.89 15.07
N SER A 22 -2.65 6.55 16.01
CA SER A 22 -2.00 7.39 17.04
C SER A 22 -0.91 6.65 17.80
N PHE A 23 -1.25 5.49 18.40
CA PHE A 23 -0.30 4.72 19.21
C PHE A 23 0.87 4.20 18.36
N TYR A 24 0.59 3.76 17.14
CA TYR A 24 1.63 3.32 16.22
C TYR A 24 2.61 4.46 15.90
N LEU A 25 2.10 5.64 15.53
CA LEU A 25 2.87 6.80 15.11
C LEU A 25 3.69 7.43 16.25
N THR A 26 3.14 7.50 17.46
CA THR A 26 3.77 8.21 18.59
C THR A 26 4.61 7.32 19.49
N THR A 27 4.42 6.00 19.45
CA THR A 27 5.05 5.08 20.41
C THR A 27 5.82 3.98 19.72
N VAL A 28 5.20 3.27 18.77
CA VAL A 28 5.86 2.13 18.10
C VAL A 28 7.02 2.57 17.20
N VAL A 29 6.85 3.61 16.40
CA VAL A 29 7.90 4.07 15.48
C VAL A 29 9.15 4.62 16.20
N PRO A 30 9.01 5.46 17.27
CA PRO A 30 10.16 5.90 18.07
C PRO A 30 10.86 4.77 18.80
N ASP A 31 10.12 3.81 19.38
CA ASP A 31 10.69 2.67 20.11
C ASP A 31 11.53 1.77 19.19
N ASN A 32 11.13 1.68 17.92
CA ASN A 32 11.89 0.97 16.87
C ASN A 32 13.18 1.70 16.45
N GLY A 33 13.39 2.94 16.87
CA GLY A 33 14.58 3.73 16.50
C GLY A 33 14.61 4.09 15.01
N SER A 34 13.43 4.31 14.41
CA SER A 34 13.32 4.66 13.00
C SER A 34 14.04 5.97 12.66
N PRO A 35 14.75 6.07 11.53
CA PRO A 35 15.36 7.32 11.08
C PRO A 35 14.33 8.42 10.75
N ALA A 36 13.05 8.05 10.60
CA ALA A 36 11.96 8.97 10.36
C ALA A 36 11.10 9.22 11.62
N ALA A 37 11.49 8.73 12.80
CA ALA A 37 10.66 8.77 14.01
C ALA A 37 10.05 10.14 14.30
N ASP A 38 10.83 11.23 14.23
CA ASP A 38 10.34 12.59 14.48
C ASP A 38 9.21 13.02 13.52
N LEU A 39 9.28 12.58 12.26
CA LEU A 39 8.23 12.85 11.27
C LEU A 39 6.94 12.08 11.63
N PHE A 40 7.07 10.80 12.02
CA PHE A 40 5.93 9.98 12.42
C PHE A 40 5.28 10.50 13.72
N VAL A 41 6.07 10.98 14.68
CA VAL A 41 5.57 11.62 15.91
C VAL A 41 4.82 12.90 15.57
N ALA A 42 5.38 13.78 14.73
CA ALA A 42 4.69 15.02 14.32
C ALA A 42 3.35 14.74 13.61
N MET A 43 3.29 13.66 12.82
CA MET A 43 2.06 13.17 12.21
C MET A 43 1.07 12.63 13.26
N GLY A 44 1.54 11.89 14.25
CA GLY A 44 0.74 11.32 15.34
C GLY A 44 0.20 12.36 16.34
N GLU A 45 0.90 13.48 16.53
CA GLU A 45 0.45 14.59 17.37
C GLU A 45 -0.61 15.47 16.67
N THR A 46 -0.71 15.35 15.34
CA THR A 46 -1.67 16.10 14.55
C THR A 46 -3.02 15.38 14.51
N GLY A 47 -3.94 15.73 15.42
CA GLY A 47 -5.22 15.00 15.60
C GLY A 47 -6.05 14.78 14.32
N TRP A 48 -6.23 15.81 13.49
CA TRP A 48 -6.97 15.67 12.22
C TRP A 48 -6.27 14.72 11.22
N PHE A 49 -4.94 14.66 11.28
CA PHE A 49 -4.14 13.79 10.43
C PHE A 49 -4.28 12.34 10.87
N VAL A 50 -4.27 12.08 12.17
CA VAL A 50 -4.53 10.74 12.74
C VAL A 50 -5.92 10.24 12.35
N GLU A 51 -6.95 11.06 12.47
CA GLU A 51 -8.31 10.70 12.03
C GLU A 51 -8.36 10.39 10.54
N PHE A 52 -7.69 11.19 9.72
CA PHE A 52 -7.55 10.92 8.29
C PHE A 52 -6.86 9.58 8.03
N VAL A 53 -5.72 9.30 8.67
CA VAL A 53 -4.95 8.05 8.49
C VAL A 53 -5.76 6.83 8.93
N ASN A 54 -6.53 6.94 10.02
CA ASN A 54 -7.40 5.86 10.51
C ASN A 54 -8.44 5.42 9.46
N VAL A 55 -8.85 6.32 8.57
CA VAL A 55 -9.75 6.00 7.46
C VAL A 55 -8.96 5.65 6.20
N ALA A 56 -7.94 6.44 5.88
CA ALA A 56 -7.19 6.32 4.63
C ALA A 56 -6.43 4.99 4.51
N VAL A 57 -5.85 4.48 5.61
CA VAL A 57 -5.06 3.23 5.58
C VAL A 57 -5.95 2.00 5.33
N PRO A 58 -7.01 1.75 6.12
CA PRO A 58 -7.88 0.59 5.89
C PRO A 58 -8.55 0.61 4.51
N TRP A 59 -9.13 1.74 4.11
CA TRP A 59 -9.77 1.88 2.80
C TRP A 59 -8.76 1.84 1.65
N GLY A 60 -7.58 2.40 1.85
CA GLY A 60 -6.47 2.30 0.90
C GLY A 60 -6.07 0.86 0.63
N GLU A 61 -5.87 0.05 1.68
CA GLU A 61 -5.54 -1.37 1.55
C GLU A 61 -6.62 -2.16 0.79
N VAL A 62 -7.90 -1.89 1.07
CA VAL A 62 -9.03 -2.50 0.34
C VAL A 62 -8.98 -2.12 -1.15
N LEU A 63 -8.91 -0.82 -1.47
CA LEU A 63 -8.94 -0.34 -2.85
C LEU A 63 -7.71 -0.78 -3.65
N ILE A 64 -6.54 -0.84 -3.02
CA ILE A 64 -5.31 -1.36 -3.64
C ILE A 64 -5.46 -2.86 -3.91
N GLY A 65 -5.94 -3.63 -2.92
CA GLY A 65 -6.20 -5.06 -3.07
C GLY A 65 -7.17 -5.34 -4.23
N LEU A 66 -8.28 -4.59 -4.29
CA LEU A 66 -9.26 -4.68 -5.38
C LEU A 66 -8.68 -4.27 -6.74
N GLY A 67 -7.93 -3.17 -6.81
CA GLY A 67 -7.30 -2.71 -8.06
C GLY A 67 -6.31 -3.73 -8.63
N LEU A 68 -5.58 -4.42 -7.76
CA LEU A 68 -4.67 -5.51 -8.15
C LEU A 68 -5.41 -6.80 -8.51
N LEU A 69 -6.54 -7.08 -7.85
CA LEU A 69 -7.35 -8.28 -8.11
C LEU A 69 -8.10 -8.18 -9.44
N PHE A 70 -8.76 -7.05 -9.69
CA PHE A 70 -9.55 -6.83 -10.90
C PHE A 70 -8.72 -6.31 -12.07
N GLY A 71 -7.45 -5.96 -11.84
CA GLY A 71 -6.59 -5.45 -12.90
C GLY A 71 -7.01 -4.07 -13.44
N ALA A 72 -7.78 -3.31 -12.67
CA ALA A 72 -8.22 -1.94 -13.01
C ALA A 72 -7.40 -0.93 -12.21
N PHE A 73 -6.89 0.12 -12.89
CA PHE A 73 -6.01 1.12 -12.26
C PHE A 73 -4.78 0.51 -11.57
N THR A 74 -4.24 -0.61 -12.08
CA THR A 74 -3.16 -1.36 -11.40
C THR A 74 -1.93 -0.51 -11.13
N ARG A 75 -1.63 0.46 -11.99
CA ARG A 75 -0.48 1.37 -11.80
C ARG A 75 -0.68 2.28 -10.59
N LEU A 76 -1.87 2.83 -10.44
CA LEU A 76 -2.24 3.66 -9.30
C LEU A 76 -2.29 2.82 -8.02
N ALA A 77 -2.92 1.65 -8.06
CA ALA A 77 -3.00 0.73 -6.94
C ALA A 77 -1.60 0.27 -6.49
N ALA A 78 -0.73 -0.13 -7.42
CA ALA A 78 0.63 -0.55 -7.10
C ALA A 78 1.50 0.60 -6.58
N PHE A 79 1.33 1.82 -7.09
CA PHE A 79 2.02 3.00 -6.56
C PHE A 79 1.64 3.25 -5.08
N TRP A 80 0.34 3.28 -4.77
CA TRP A 80 -0.12 3.49 -3.39
C TRP A 80 0.21 2.31 -2.47
N GLY A 81 0.22 1.07 -3.00
CA GLY A 81 0.68 -0.11 -2.27
C GLY A 81 2.16 -0.03 -1.91
N ALA A 82 3.01 0.41 -2.85
CA ALA A 82 4.43 0.68 -2.58
C ALA A 82 4.61 1.78 -1.53
N PHE A 83 3.80 2.85 -1.61
CA PHE A 83 3.85 3.96 -0.65
C PHE A 83 3.47 3.51 0.78
N LEU A 84 2.40 2.72 0.94
CA LEU A 84 2.03 2.16 2.24
C LEU A 84 3.13 1.24 2.79
N MET A 85 3.71 0.39 1.93
CA MET A 85 4.82 -0.47 2.32
C MET A 85 6.08 0.31 2.73
N LEU A 86 6.36 1.44 2.09
CA LEU A 86 7.42 2.34 2.51
C LEU A 86 7.16 2.93 3.91
N MET A 87 5.93 3.37 4.17
CA MET A 87 5.56 3.90 5.49
C MET A 87 5.67 2.83 6.59
N PHE A 88 5.22 1.61 6.33
CA PHE A 88 5.37 0.49 7.27
C PHE A 88 6.82 0.04 7.43
N TYR A 89 7.63 0.06 6.37
CA TYR A 89 9.06 -0.24 6.45
C TYR A 89 9.79 0.77 7.36
N LEU A 90 9.47 2.06 7.25
CA LEU A 90 10.01 3.07 8.14
C LEU A 90 9.43 2.97 9.55
N GLY A 91 8.17 2.59 9.71
CA GLY A 91 7.53 2.44 11.03
C GLY A 91 8.01 1.22 11.81
N ASN A 92 8.21 0.09 11.13
CA ASN A 92 8.70 -1.18 11.67
C ASN A 92 10.22 -1.31 11.51
N TRP A 93 10.94 -0.21 11.68
CA TRP A 93 12.40 -0.18 11.51
C TRP A 93 13.07 -1.15 12.49
N GLU A 94 13.64 -2.24 12.01
CA GLU A 94 14.32 -3.22 12.85
C GLU A 94 15.63 -3.65 12.18
N VAL A 95 16.77 -3.29 12.79
CA VAL A 95 18.11 -3.56 12.22
C VAL A 95 18.64 -4.94 12.63
N ASN A 96 17.97 -5.64 13.56
CA ASN A 96 18.42 -6.93 14.10
C ASN A 96 18.43 -8.07 13.07
N HIS A 97 17.53 -8.04 12.08
CA HIS A 97 17.40 -9.09 11.06
C HIS A 97 17.93 -8.66 9.67
N GLY A 98 18.67 -7.54 9.62
CA GLY A 98 19.22 -6.94 8.39
C GLY A 98 18.37 -5.78 7.86
N TYR A 99 18.97 -4.94 7.00
CA TYR A 99 18.33 -3.73 6.47
C TYR A 99 17.12 -4.02 5.56
N ILE A 100 17.00 -5.25 5.03
CA ILE A 100 15.95 -5.64 4.09
C ILE A 100 14.92 -6.47 4.84
N ASN A 101 13.76 -5.86 5.13
CA ASN A 101 12.60 -6.51 5.75
C ASN A 101 11.56 -6.91 4.67
N GLY A 102 10.55 -7.71 5.06
CA GLY A 102 9.43 -8.11 4.20
C GLY A 102 8.70 -6.94 3.57
N ASP A 103 8.50 -5.85 4.32
CA ASP A 103 7.86 -4.62 3.82
C ASP A 103 8.67 -3.97 2.68
N PHE A 104 10.00 -3.98 2.79
CA PHE A 104 10.89 -3.48 1.74
C PHE A 104 10.81 -4.35 0.48
N ALA A 105 10.80 -5.68 0.64
CA ALA A 105 10.63 -6.60 -0.48
C ALA A 105 9.27 -6.38 -1.17
N TYR A 106 8.20 -6.21 -0.41
CA TYR A 106 6.87 -5.93 -0.95
C TYR A 106 6.82 -4.57 -1.67
N MET A 107 7.46 -3.54 -1.12
CA MET A 107 7.61 -2.24 -1.78
C MET A 107 8.27 -2.38 -3.16
N LEU A 108 9.38 -3.13 -3.27
CA LEU A 108 10.06 -3.34 -4.55
C LEU A 108 9.19 -4.10 -5.56
N VAL A 109 8.42 -5.10 -5.10
CA VAL A 109 7.49 -5.82 -5.97
C VAL A 109 6.38 -4.90 -6.45
N PHE A 110 5.81 -4.06 -5.58
CA PHE A 110 4.80 -3.08 -5.98
C PHE A 110 5.35 -2.04 -6.95
N LEU A 111 6.55 -1.51 -6.70
CA LEU A 111 7.24 -0.60 -7.62
C LEU A 111 7.48 -1.24 -8.98
N SER A 112 7.87 -2.52 -9.00
CA SER A 112 8.03 -3.28 -10.25
C SER A 112 6.70 -3.41 -10.98
N VAL A 113 5.62 -3.77 -10.29
CA VAL A 113 4.26 -3.86 -10.88
C VAL A 113 3.78 -2.50 -11.40
N ALA A 114 4.06 -1.41 -10.67
CA ALA A 114 3.71 -0.05 -11.07
C ALA A 114 4.50 0.42 -12.30
N ALA A 115 5.80 0.09 -12.36
CA ALA A 115 6.72 0.48 -13.45
C ALA A 115 6.48 -0.32 -14.74
N PHE A 116 6.32 -1.64 -14.63
CA PHE A 116 6.11 -2.51 -15.79
C PHE A 116 4.64 -2.59 -16.22
N GLY A 117 3.70 -2.13 -15.39
CA GLY A 117 2.28 -2.03 -15.75
C GLY A 117 1.65 -3.38 -16.05
N ALA A 118 1.65 -4.31 -15.08
CA ALA A 118 1.06 -5.65 -15.25
C ALA A 118 -0.43 -5.62 -15.69
N GLY A 119 -1.17 -4.53 -15.41
CA GLY A 119 -2.54 -4.33 -15.89
C GLY A 119 -2.68 -4.08 -17.39
N ARG A 120 -1.62 -3.70 -18.12
CA ARG A 120 -1.67 -3.47 -19.58
C ARG A 120 -1.74 -4.78 -20.39
N ILE A 121 -1.32 -5.91 -19.81
CA ILE A 121 -1.26 -7.21 -20.52
C ILE A 121 -2.42 -8.13 -20.10
N LEU A 122 -2.89 -8.06 -18.85
CA LEU A 122 -3.91 -8.97 -18.30
C LEU A 122 -5.06 -8.27 -17.55
N GLY A 123 -5.04 -6.94 -17.41
CA GLY A 123 -6.09 -6.16 -16.75
C GLY A 123 -7.12 -5.61 -17.72
N LEU A 124 -8.28 -5.17 -17.19
CA LEU A 124 -9.35 -4.55 -17.98
C LEU A 124 -8.90 -3.29 -18.75
N ASP A 125 -7.76 -2.68 -18.38
CA ASP A 125 -7.09 -1.61 -19.14
C ASP A 125 -6.58 -2.05 -20.53
N ALA A 126 -6.44 -3.35 -20.78
CA ALA A 126 -6.08 -3.89 -22.10
C ALA A 126 -7.28 -3.92 -23.07
N THR A 127 -8.51 -4.05 -22.53
CA THR A 127 -9.71 -4.29 -23.34
C THR A 127 -10.22 -3.04 -24.05
N SER A 128 -9.80 -1.83 -23.61
CA SER A 128 -10.19 -0.58 -24.27
C SER A 128 -9.28 -0.18 -25.44
N ASN A 129 -8.29 -1.01 -25.82
CA ASN A 129 -7.43 -0.71 -26.96
C ASN A 129 -8.14 -1.13 -28.27
N PRO A 130 -8.55 -0.19 -29.15
CA PRO A 130 -9.34 -0.49 -30.36
C PRO A 130 -8.55 -1.15 -31.50
N THR A 131 -7.30 -1.56 -31.30
CA THR A 131 -6.41 -1.97 -32.41
C THR A 131 -6.66 -3.39 -32.95
N THR A 132 -7.64 -4.14 -32.44
CA THR A 132 -7.99 -5.46 -32.98
C THR A 132 -9.10 -5.42 -34.04
N SER A 133 -9.63 -4.24 -34.40
CA SER A 133 -10.72 -4.13 -35.37
C SER A 133 -10.28 -3.92 -36.83
N VAL A 134 -8.98 -3.96 -37.14
CA VAL A 134 -8.49 -3.80 -38.51
C VAL A 134 -7.84 -5.08 -39.01
N ASP A 135 -8.66 -6.11 -39.19
CA ASP A 135 -8.46 -7.14 -40.20
C ASP A 135 -9.78 -7.37 -40.95
N SER A 136 -9.67 -7.71 -42.23
CA SER A 136 -10.69 -8.07 -43.23
C SER A 136 -11.33 -6.96 -44.09
N ARG A 137 -10.58 -6.45 -45.07
CA ARG A 137 -11.03 -6.32 -46.49
C ARG A 137 -9.89 -6.54 -47.45
#